data_AF-A0A7X2ZRR8-F1
#
_entry.id   AF-A0A7X2ZRR8-F1
#
_cell.length_a   1.000
_cell.length_b   1.000
_cell.length_c   1.000
_cell.angle_alpha   90.00
_cell.angle_beta   90.00
_cell.angle_gamma   90.00
#
_symmetry.space_group_name_H-M   'P 1'
#
loop_
_entity.id
_entity.type
_entity.pdbx_description
1 polymer ?
#
loop_
_entity_poly.entity_id
_entity_poly.type
_entity_poly.pdbx_seq_one_letter_code
_entity_poly.pdbx_strand_id
1 'polypeptide(L)'
;DTSIPMVWRNLAFGAFYHQKNPSQAIDYMTKAISLDNSNPLWYSELSKYYDESDADFRKNLEILEGNLDIVRQDVDAPKTYVELLNLAGDYDKAIAFLDKHHFRTWEGGRETYWHYVDAHTLKAKQLIADKKPQDAITHLERALLYPENLEVGKPTHDEKNAMIYYYMGEAYEQLGDAKKAKSSFQKSVAAQSGRGMNDLIFFQGKSLEKLGDSEKAKSMFQSLIAKGNGMRESGNGNTLVAVEEASATNNKFISNSYYLEALGNAGLGNTDESKKELQKALDVYKNNLWAKIMIAN
;
A
#
# COMPACT_ATOMS: atom_id res chain seq x y z
N ASP A 1 33.82 20.78 -7.24
CA ASP A 1 34.31 19.52 -7.84
C ASP A 1 33.11 18.64 -8.13
N THR A 2 32.92 18.22 -9.39
CA THR A 2 31.77 17.42 -9.84
C THR A 2 31.98 15.91 -9.68
N SER A 3 33.15 15.47 -9.20
CA SER A 3 33.41 14.05 -8.91
C SER A 3 33.08 13.62 -7.48
N ILE A 4 32.69 14.53 -6.59
CA ILE A 4 32.38 14.21 -5.19
C ILE A 4 30.89 13.82 -5.06
N PRO A 5 30.56 12.55 -4.73
CA PRO A 5 29.17 12.08 -4.63
C PRO A 5 28.32 12.89 -3.64
N MET A 6 28.90 13.23 -2.48
CA MET A 6 28.22 14.00 -1.43
C MET A 6 27.79 15.40 -1.89
N VAL A 7 28.50 16.01 -2.83
CA VAL A 7 28.10 17.31 -3.40
C VAL A 7 26.78 17.15 -4.16
N TRP A 8 26.66 16.10 -4.97
CA TRP A 8 25.43 15.79 -5.70
C TRP A 8 24.27 15.43 -4.78
N ARG A 9 24.51 14.61 -3.74
CA ARG A 9 23.48 14.31 -2.74
C ARG A 9 22.99 15.58 -2.03
N ASN A 10 23.89 16.51 -1.67
CA ASN A 10 23.49 17.76 -1.04
C ASN A 10 22.75 18.71 -1.99
N LEU A 11 23.10 18.71 -3.29
CA LEU A 11 22.31 19.38 -4.32
C LEU A 11 20.91 18.77 -4.45
N ALA A 12 20.79 17.44 -4.37
CA ALA A 12 19.49 16.75 -4.39
C ALA A 12 18.63 17.18 -3.20
N PHE A 13 19.20 17.19 -2.00
CA PHE A 13 18.54 17.68 -0.80
C PHE A 13 18.03 19.13 -0.97
N GLY A 14 18.89 20.02 -1.49
CA GLY A 14 18.52 21.41 -1.72
C GLY A 14 17.43 21.59 -2.79
N ALA A 15 17.50 20.83 -3.88
CA ALA A 15 16.48 20.82 -4.92
C ALA A 15 15.13 20.37 -4.37
N PHE A 16 15.12 19.35 -3.51
CA PHE A 16 13.90 18.82 -2.92
C PHE A 16 13.29 19.74 -1.86
N TYR A 17 14.02 20.02 -0.78
CA TYR A 17 13.44 20.70 0.39
C TYR A 17 13.32 22.21 0.20
N HIS A 18 14.25 22.86 -0.51
CA HIS A 18 14.24 24.31 -0.69
C HIS A 18 13.61 24.75 -2.01
N GLN A 19 13.92 24.07 -3.12
CA GLN A 19 13.40 24.47 -4.43
C GLN A 19 12.07 23.79 -4.77
N LYS A 20 11.63 22.82 -3.95
CA LYS A 20 10.40 22.03 -4.17
C LYS A 20 10.38 21.38 -5.57
N ASN A 21 11.55 20.93 -6.03
CA ASN A 21 11.75 20.33 -7.34
C ASN A 21 12.21 18.87 -7.20
N PRO A 22 11.27 17.92 -7.03
CA PRO A 22 11.61 16.51 -6.84
C PRO A 22 12.23 15.88 -8.10
N SER A 23 11.85 16.33 -9.29
CA SER A 23 12.47 15.85 -10.55
C SER A 23 13.97 16.12 -10.58
N GLN A 24 14.38 17.34 -10.24
CA GLN A 24 15.80 17.70 -10.20
C GLN A 24 16.53 17.01 -9.04
N ALA A 25 15.85 16.79 -7.91
CA ALA A 25 16.42 16.02 -6.81
C ALA A 25 16.72 14.57 -7.21
N ILE A 26 15.85 13.94 -8.00
CA ILE A 26 16.08 12.61 -8.57
C ILE A 26 17.32 12.62 -9.47
N ASP A 27 17.47 13.60 -10.36
CA ASP A 27 18.63 13.70 -11.25
C ASP A 27 19.94 13.80 -10.46
N TYR A 28 19.97 14.67 -9.46
CA TYR A 28 21.14 14.85 -8.60
C TYR A 28 21.45 13.63 -7.74
N MET A 29 20.44 13.01 -7.14
CA MET A 29 20.65 11.81 -6.31
C MET A 29 21.09 10.62 -7.17
N THR A 30 20.50 10.44 -8.35
CA THR A 30 20.93 9.42 -9.32
C THR A 30 22.38 9.66 -9.74
N LYS A 31 22.78 10.92 -9.92
CA LYS A 31 24.18 11.26 -10.20
C LYS A 31 25.10 10.91 -9.03
N ALA A 32 24.70 11.17 -7.79
CA ALA A 32 25.46 10.79 -6.60
C ALA A 32 25.70 9.27 -6.55
N ILE A 33 24.63 8.48 -6.69
CA ILE A 33 24.67 7.01 -6.69
C ILE A 33 25.54 6.48 -7.83
N SER A 34 25.53 7.12 -9.01
CA SER A 34 26.37 6.71 -10.14
C SER A 34 27.87 6.89 -9.90
N LEU A 35 28.26 7.79 -8.99
CA LEU A 35 29.64 8.05 -8.63
C LEU A 35 30.11 7.16 -7.46
N ASP A 36 29.20 6.89 -6.52
CA ASP A 36 29.41 5.98 -5.40
C ASP A 36 28.06 5.37 -4.99
N ASN A 37 27.93 4.06 -5.14
CA ASN A 37 26.70 3.33 -4.84
C ASN A 37 26.76 2.60 -3.48
N SER A 38 27.75 2.88 -2.64
CA SER A 38 27.99 2.15 -1.39
C SER A 38 27.15 2.64 -0.20
N ASN A 39 26.51 3.80 -0.30
CA ASN A 39 25.76 4.39 0.81
C ASN A 39 24.28 3.92 0.82
N PRO A 40 23.86 3.12 1.82
CA PRO A 40 22.51 2.57 1.87
C PRO A 40 21.41 3.63 2.04
N LEU A 41 21.68 4.75 2.73
CA LEU A 41 20.69 5.78 3.02
C LEU A 41 20.24 6.54 1.75
N TRP A 42 21.07 6.56 0.71
CA TRP A 42 20.75 7.30 -0.51
C TRP A 42 19.60 6.67 -1.28
N TYR A 43 19.34 5.38 -1.09
CA TYR A 43 18.27 4.66 -1.77
C TYR A 43 16.88 4.99 -1.21
N SER A 44 16.76 5.15 0.12
CA SER A 44 15.52 5.62 0.74
C SER A 44 15.28 7.11 0.46
N GLU A 45 16.34 7.94 0.46
CA GLU A 45 16.23 9.35 0.04
C GLU A 45 15.79 9.48 -1.43
N LEU A 46 16.42 8.73 -2.35
CA LEU A 46 16.02 8.68 -3.76
C LEU A 46 14.55 8.28 -3.89
N SER A 47 14.15 7.24 -3.16
CA SER A 47 12.79 6.72 -3.23
C SER A 47 11.74 7.73 -2.77
N LYS A 48 12.05 8.50 -1.71
CA LYS A 48 11.21 9.62 -1.28
C LYS A 48 11.03 10.65 -2.40
N TYR A 49 12.10 10.98 -3.12
CA TYR A 49 12.01 11.95 -4.22
C TYR A 49 11.16 11.44 -5.37
N TYR A 50 11.27 10.14 -5.72
CA TYR A 50 10.40 9.52 -6.71
C TYR A 50 8.93 9.55 -6.30
N ASP A 51 8.63 9.23 -5.04
CA ASP A 51 7.28 9.16 -4.51
C ASP A 51 6.55 10.51 -4.51
N GLU A 52 7.30 11.60 -4.34
CA GLU A 52 6.80 12.98 -4.40
C GLU A 52 6.87 13.60 -5.81
N SER A 53 7.25 12.82 -6.84
CA SER A 53 7.41 13.31 -8.21
C SER A 53 6.40 12.71 -9.18
N ASP A 54 6.31 13.31 -10.37
CA ASP A 54 5.61 12.74 -11.52
C ASP A 54 6.42 11.68 -12.30
N ALA A 55 7.64 11.34 -11.87
CA ALA A 55 8.46 10.29 -12.50
C ALA A 55 7.90 8.87 -12.30
N ASP A 56 8.08 7.99 -13.29
CA ASP A 56 7.66 6.59 -13.20
C ASP A 56 8.42 5.86 -12.08
N PHE A 57 7.68 5.31 -11.11
CA PHE A 57 8.24 4.55 -9.98
C PHE A 57 9.07 3.35 -10.44
N ARG A 58 8.83 2.82 -11.65
CA ARG A 58 9.61 1.71 -12.20
C ARG A 58 11.08 2.04 -12.38
N LYS A 59 11.44 3.31 -12.64
CA LYS A 59 12.84 3.72 -12.70
C LYS A 59 13.50 3.65 -11.33
N ASN A 60 12.78 3.98 -10.27
CA ASN A 60 13.26 3.79 -8.91
C ASN A 60 13.44 2.30 -8.60
N LEU A 61 12.42 1.48 -8.93
CA LEU A 61 12.48 0.04 -8.74
C LEU A 61 13.71 -0.57 -9.43
N GLU A 62 14.02 -0.18 -10.67
CA GLU A 62 15.21 -0.63 -11.40
C GLU A 62 16.52 -0.25 -10.68
N ILE A 63 16.62 0.97 -10.14
CA ILE A 63 17.80 1.43 -9.38
C ILE A 63 17.96 0.61 -8.09
N LEU A 64 16.86 0.34 -7.37
CA LEU A 64 16.88 -0.49 -6.16
C LEU A 64 17.27 -1.94 -6.50
N GLU A 65 16.67 -2.53 -7.55
CA GLU A 65 16.98 -3.90 -8.01
C GLU A 65 18.44 -4.06 -8.41
N GLY A 66 19.01 -3.07 -9.09
CA GLY A 66 20.40 -3.06 -9.52
C GLY A 66 21.42 -2.96 -8.38
N ASN A 67 20.98 -2.61 -7.15
CA ASN A 67 21.87 -2.38 -6.00
C ASN A 67 21.37 -3.08 -4.72
N LEU A 68 20.69 -4.22 -4.85
CA LEU A 68 20.01 -4.89 -3.74
C LEU A 68 20.90 -5.19 -2.54
N ASP A 69 22.17 -5.52 -2.74
CA ASP A 69 23.12 -5.80 -1.64
C ASP A 69 23.35 -4.58 -0.74
N ILE A 70 23.26 -3.38 -1.30
CA ILE A 70 23.36 -2.12 -0.56
C ILE A 70 22.00 -1.72 0.00
N VAL A 71 20.92 -1.85 -0.78
CA VAL A 71 19.55 -1.58 -0.32
C VAL A 71 19.21 -2.36 0.95
N ARG A 72 19.60 -3.64 1.04
CA ARG A 72 19.39 -4.50 2.22
C ARG A 72 20.05 -4.00 3.51
N GLN A 73 21.00 -3.07 3.43
CA GLN A 73 21.72 -2.56 4.59
C GLN A 73 20.99 -1.36 5.23
N ASP A 74 20.05 -0.75 4.52
CA ASP A 74 19.19 0.31 5.05
C ASP A 74 18.00 -0.25 5.85
N VAL A 75 17.40 0.60 6.68
CA VAL A 75 16.16 0.29 7.40
C VAL A 75 14.93 0.50 6.53
N ASP A 76 14.90 1.55 5.71
CA ASP A 76 13.69 1.95 4.98
C ASP A 76 13.68 1.52 3.51
N ALA A 77 14.83 1.57 2.81
CA ALA A 77 14.91 1.21 1.40
C ALA A 77 14.41 -0.22 1.09
N PRO A 78 14.64 -1.26 1.92
CA PRO A 78 14.05 -2.58 1.72
C PRO A 78 12.52 -2.59 1.77
N LYS A 79 11.91 -1.74 2.60
CA LYS A 79 10.44 -1.63 2.71
C LYS A 79 9.87 -1.02 1.44
N THR A 80 10.48 0.06 0.96
CA THR A 80 10.08 0.69 -0.31
C THR A 80 10.30 -0.24 -1.49
N TYR A 81 11.36 -1.06 -1.49
CA TYR A 81 11.55 -2.07 -2.53
C TYR A 81 10.35 -3.03 -2.64
N VAL A 82 9.87 -3.54 -1.50
CA VAL A 82 8.66 -4.40 -1.45
C VAL A 82 7.42 -3.63 -1.90
N GLU A 83 7.23 -2.38 -1.47
CA GLU A 83 6.12 -1.53 -1.90
C GLU A 83 6.08 -1.37 -3.42
N LEU A 84 7.22 -1.07 -4.05
CA LEU A 84 7.31 -0.88 -5.49
C LEU A 84 7.12 -2.17 -6.27
N LEU A 85 7.60 -3.32 -5.76
CA LEU A 85 7.29 -4.62 -6.35
C LEU A 85 5.78 -4.91 -6.32
N ASN A 86 5.11 -4.62 -5.21
CA ASN A 86 3.66 -4.74 -5.12
C ASN A 86 2.98 -3.80 -6.12
N LEU A 87 3.44 -2.55 -6.26
CA LEU A 87 2.89 -1.60 -7.22
C LEU A 87 3.14 -2.00 -8.68
N ALA A 88 4.25 -2.69 -8.97
CA ALA A 88 4.57 -3.25 -10.27
C ALA A 88 3.74 -4.49 -10.62
N GLY A 89 3.15 -5.17 -9.62
CA GLY A 89 2.48 -6.46 -9.79
C GLY A 89 3.42 -7.66 -9.65
N ASP A 90 4.67 -7.44 -9.23
CA ASP A 90 5.72 -8.45 -9.07
C ASP A 90 5.62 -9.15 -7.70
N TYR A 91 4.42 -9.63 -7.35
CA TYR A 91 4.12 -10.15 -6.00
C TYR A 91 5.00 -11.34 -5.61
N ASP A 92 5.36 -12.21 -6.56
CA ASP A 92 6.23 -13.35 -6.27
C ASP A 92 7.65 -12.91 -5.87
N LYS A 93 8.19 -11.85 -6.52
CA LYS A 93 9.47 -11.25 -6.10
C LYS A 93 9.34 -10.59 -4.73
N ALA A 94 8.23 -9.89 -4.48
CA ALA A 94 7.97 -9.22 -3.20
C ALA A 94 7.96 -10.24 -2.05
N ILE A 95 7.20 -11.32 -2.20
CA ILE A 95 7.11 -12.42 -1.22
C ILE A 95 8.47 -13.08 -1.04
N ALA A 96 9.20 -13.39 -2.13
CA ALA A 96 10.52 -14.01 -2.02
C ALA A 96 11.56 -13.13 -1.29
N PHE A 97 11.46 -11.80 -1.43
CA PHE A 97 12.29 -10.87 -0.69
C PHE A 97 11.88 -10.81 0.79
N LEU A 98 10.58 -10.68 1.05
CA LEU A 98 9.99 -10.68 2.39
C LEU A 98 10.32 -11.94 3.18
N ASP A 99 10.42 -13.10 2.53
CA ASP A 99 10.71 -14.39 3.18
C ASP A 99 12.17 -14.56 3.60
N LYS A 100 13.08 -13.82 2.98
CA LYS A 100 14.53 -14.00 3.15
C LYS A 100 15.19 -12.84 3.88
N HIS A 101 14.64 -11.64 3.75
CA HIS A 101 15.23 -10.46 4.37
C HIS A 101 14.79 -10.34 5.82
N HIS A 102 15.75 -10.10 6.70
CA HIS A 102 15.48 -9.69 8.08
C HIS A 102 15.38 -8.17 8.13
N PHE A 103 14.17 -7.66 8.31
CA PHE A 103 13.90 -6.24 8.42
C PHE A 103 14.25 -5.75 9.82
N ARG A 104 14.58 -4.46 9.90
CA ARG A 104 14.69 -3.76 11.18
C ARG A 104 13.52 -2.82 11.33
N THR A 105 12.77 -2.96 12.42
CA THR A 105 11.60 -2.11 12.67
C THR A 105 11.80 -1.30 13.94
N TRP A 106 11.74 0.04 13.81
CA TRP A 106 11.69 0.93 14.97
C TRP A 106 10.37 0.76 15.72
N GLU A 107 10.36 1.02 17.03
CA GLU A 107 9.15 0.89 17.86
C GLU A 107 7.94 1.59 17.24
N GLY A 108 6.87 0.83 17.00
CA GLY A 108 5.63 1.34 16.40
C GLY A 108 5.59 1.33 14.88
N GLY A 109 6.66 0.93 14.18
CA GLY A 109 6.65 0.66 12.74
C GLY A 109 5.81 -0.58 12.40
N ARG A 110 5.01 -0.49 11.34
CA ARG A 110 3.99 -1.50 10.96
C ARG A 110 3.92 -1.72 9.45
N GLU A 111 4.46 -0.79 8.68
CA GLU A 111 4.42 -0.72 7.24
C GLU A 111 4.97 -1.97 6.56
N THR A 112 6.04 -2.57 7.12
CA THR A 112 6.59 -3.84 6.63
C THR A 112 5.53 -4.95 6.64
N TYR A 113 4.75 -5.06 7.71
CA TYR A 113 3.64 -6.02 7.79
C TYR A 113 2.52 -5.66 6.81
N TRP A 114 2.20 -4.38 6.61
CA TRP A 114 1.18 -3.98 5.65
C TRP A 114 1.57 -4.34 4.21
N HIS A 115 2.83 -4.10 3.81
CA HIS A 115 3.33 -4.51 2.50
C HIS A 115 3.38 -6.03 2.34
N TYR A 116 3.65 -6.78 3.42
CA TYR A 116 3.56 -8.24 3.44
C TYR A 116 2.13 -8.73 3.19
N VAL A 117 1.15 -8.15 3.89
CA VAL A 117 -0.27 -8.47 3.67
C VAL A 117 -0.71 -8.11 2.25
N ASP A 118 -0.31 -6.95 1.74
CA ASP A 118 -0.64 -6.53 0.37
C ASP A 118 -0.07 -7.53 -0.65
N ALA A 119 1.20 -7.93 -0.53
CA ALA A 119 1.84 -8.90 -1.43
C ALA A 119 1.09 -10.23 -1.46
N HIS A 120 0.79 -10.79 -0.29
CA HIS A 120 0.07 -12.05 -0.17
C HIS A 120 -1.38 -11.97 -0.65
N THR A 121 -2.09 -10.89 -0.31
CA THR A 121 -3.50 -10.72 -0.69
C THR A 121 -3.64 -10.49 -2.19
N LEU A 122 -2.76 -9.68 -2.80
CA LEU A 122 -2.80 -9.43 -4.23
C LEU A 122 -2.39 -10.68 -5.03
N LYS A 123 -1.42 -11.46 -4.54
CA LYS A 123 -1.11 -12.78 -5.11
C LYS A 123 -2.31 -13.73 -5.02
N ALA A 124 -2.98 -13.77 -3.87
CA ALA A 124 -4.19 -14.58 -3.71
C ALA A 124 -5.31 -14.15 -4.66
N LYS A 125 -5.51 -12.85 -4.85
CA LYS A 125 -6.48 -12.31 -5.82
C LYS A 125 -6.16 -12.75 -7.26
N GLN A 126 -4.87 -12.74 -7.67
CA GLN A 126 -4.46 -13.30 -8.97
C GLN A 126 -4.79 -14.79 -9.06
N LEU A 127 -4.44 -15.58 -8.04
CA LEU A 127 -4.68 -17.02 -8.01
C LEU A 127 -6.19 -17.37 -8.06
N ILE A 128 -7.05 -16.60 -7.39
CA ILE A 128 -8.51 -16.76 -7.48
C ILE A 128 -9.01 -16.49 -8.90
N ALA A 129 -8.47 -15.46 -9.57
CA ALA A 129 -8.80 -15.17 -10.97
C ALA A 129 -8.35 -16.32 -11.89
N ASP A 130 -7.17 -16.89 -11.62
CA ASP A 130 -6.57 -18.02 -12.34
C ASP A 130 -7.17 -19.39 -11.99
N LYS A 131 -8.26 -19.43 -11.21
CA LYS A 131 -8.93 -20.66 -10.77
C LYS A 131 -8.03 -21.59 -9.95
N LYS A 132 -7.13 -21.03 -9.15
CA LYS A 132 -6.26 -21.72 -8.17
C LYS A 132 -6.60 -21.30 -6.74
N PRO A 133 -7.83 -21.56 -6.27
CA PRO A 133 -8.28 -21.06 -4.97
C PRO A 133 -7.57 -21.72 -3.78
N GLN A 134 -7.07 -22.95 -3.92
CA GLN A 134 -6.32 -23.62 -2.87
C GLN A 134 -4.98 -22.92 -2.59
N ASP A 135 -4.25 -22.56 -3.64
CA ASP A 135 -3.00 -21.80 -3.52
C ASP A 135 -3.28 -20.39 -2.96
N ALA A 136 -4.39 -19.76 -3.38
CA ALA A 136 -4.81 -18.47 -2.86
C ALA A 136 -5.04 -18.51 -1.34
N ILE A 137 -5.69 -19.57 -0.83
CA ILE A 137 -5.89 -19.78 0.61
C ILE A 137 -4.55 -19.87 1.33
N THR A 138 -3.55 -20.58 0.79
CA THR A 138 -2.22 -20.65 1.41
C THR A 138 -1.58 -19.27 1.53
N HIS A 139 -1.69 -18.41 0.53
CA HIS A 139 -1.19 -17.03 0.64
C HIS A 139 -1.97 -16.20 1.66
N LEU A 140 -3.29 -16.36 1.74
CA LEU A 140 -4.13 -15.62 2.70
C LEU A 140 -3.90 -16.08 4.15
N GLU A 141 -3.66 -17.38 4.37
CA GLU A 141 -3.26 -17.91 5.68
C GLU A 141 -1.92 -17.33 6.11
N ARG A 142 -0.96 -17.22 5.19
CA ARG A 142 0.31 -16.55 5.43
C ARG A 142 0.15 -15.07 5.77
N ALA A 143 -0.79 -14.37 5.14
CA ALA A 143 -1.08 -12.96 5.42
C ALA A 143 -1.61 -12.71 6.84
N LEU A 144 -2.15 -13.73 7.53
CA LEU A 144 -2.60 -13.63 8.93
C LEU A 144 -1.45 -13.77 9.95
N LEU A 145 -0.26 -14.16 9.49
CA LEU A 145 0.90 -14.39 10.34
C LEU A 145 1.74 -13.11 10.47
N TYR A 146 2.48 -13.02 11.57
CA TYR A 146 3.48 -11.98 11.83
C TYR A 146 4.86 -12.66 11.88
N PRO A 147 5.51 -12.90 10.73
CA PRO A 147 6.83 -13.54 10.71
C PRO A 147 7.86 -12.74 11.50
N GLU A 148 8.72 -13.44 12.26
CA GLU A 148 9.71 -12.81 13.14
C GLU A 148 10.69 -11.91 12.37
N ASN A 149 11.02 -12.28 11.14
CA ASN A 149 11.94 -11.52 10.29
C ASN A 149 11.38 -10.18 9.82
N LEU A 150 10.09 -9.86 10.05
CA LEU A 150 9.55 -8.53 9.79
C LEU A 150 9.75 -7.58 10.97
N GLU A 151 10.11 -8.09 12.16
CA GLU A 151 10.21 -7.35 13.42
C GLU A 151 8.95 -6.54 13.79
N VAL A 152 7.76 -6.97 13.35
CA VAL A 152 6.48 -6.34 13.71
C VAL A 152 5.72 -7.22 14.69
N GLY A 153 5.49 -6.71 15.91
CA GLY A 153 4.67 -7.38 16.90
C GLY A 153 3.18 -7.42 16.51
N LYS A 154 2.51 -8.54 16.83
CA LYS A 154 1.07 -8.67 16.56
C LYS A 154 0.27 -7.67 17.42
N PRO A 155 -0.53 -6.78 16.81
CA PRO A 155 -1.39 -5.84 17.53
C PRO A 155 -2.52 -6.53 18.30
N THR A 156 -3.13 -5.77 19.21
CA THR A 156 -4.38 -6.16 19.89
C THR A 156 -5.60 -6.18 18.96
N HIS A 157 -5.56 -5.38 17.88
CA HIS A 157 -6.62 -5.31 16.88
C HIS A 157 -6.17 -5.97 15.58
N ASP A 158 -7.09 -6.67 14.93
CA ASP A 158 -6.88 -7.48 13.74
C ASP A 158 -6.68 -6.63 12.46
N GLU A 159 -5.50 -6.04 12.30
CA GLU A 159 -5.18 -5.19 11.14
C GLU A 159 -5.23 -5.95 9.81
N LYS A 160 -5.92 -5.35 8.84
CA LYS A 160 -6.17 -5.89 7.48
C LYS A 160 -6.95 -7.21 7.42
N ASN A 161 -7.31 -7.83 8.55
CA ASN A 161 -8.03 -9.12 8.58
C ASN A 161 -9.37 -9.09 7.85
N ALA A 162 -10.11 -7.98 7.87
CA ALA A 162 -11.38 -7.87 7.15
C ALA A 162 -11.21 -8.19 5.65
N MET A 163 -10.14 -7.67 5.04
CA MET A 163 -9.78 -7.92 3.65
C MET A 163 -9.32 -9.36 3.44
N ILE A 164 -8.41 -9.85 4.29
CA ILE A 164 -7.86 -11.20 4.18
C ILE A 164 -9.00 -12.24 4.25
N TYR A 165 -9.86 -12.14 5.26
CA TYR A 165 -10.99 -13.06 5.43
C TYR A 165 -12.05 -12.93 4.35
N TYR A 166 -12.27 -11.75 3.78
CA TYR A 166 -13.14 -11.60 2.62
C TYR A 166 -12.63 -12.43 1.43
N TYR A 167 -11.35 -12.27 1.08
CA TYR A 167 -10.76 -13.04 -0.02
C TYR A 167 -10.66 -14.55 0.30
N MET A 168 -10.49 -14.94 1.56
CA MET A 168 -10.60 -16.35 1.95
C MET A 168 -12.01 -16.87 1.70
N GLY A 169 -13.03 -16.07 1.99
CA GLY A 169 -14.42 -16.40 1.68
C GLY A 169 -14.63 -16.64 0.18
N GLU A 170 -14.18 -15.71 -0.67
CA GLU A 170 -14.23 -15.85 -2.14
C GLU A 170 -13.51 -17.12 -2.63
N ALA A 171 -12.32 -17.42 -2.10
CA ALA A 171 -11.58 -18.62 -2.47
C ALA A 171 -12.31 -19.92 -2.07
N TYR A 172 -12.89 -19.96 -0.86
CA TYR A 172 -13.68 -21.11 -0.41
C TYR A 172 -14.99 -21.27 -1.18
N GLU A 173 -15.64 -20.18 -1.58
CA GLU A 173 -16.81 -20.25 -2.49
C GLU A 173 -16.43 -20.88 -3.83
N GLN A 174 -15.28 -20.48 -4.40
CA GLN A 174 -14.78 -21.06 -5.66
C GLN A 174 -14.44 -22.55 -5.53
N LEU A 175 -14.04 -23.01 -4.34
CA LEU A 175 -13.85 -24.45 -4.04
C LEU A 175 -15.16 -25.21 -3.78
N GLY A 176 -16.29 -24.51 -3.64
CA GLY A 176 -17.57 -25.11 -3.25
C GLY A 176 -17.69 -25.42 -1.75
N ASP A 177 -16.76 -24.96 -0.91
CA ASP A 177 -16.83 -25.12 0.55
C ASP A 177 -17.65 -24.01 1.19
N ALA A 178 -18.98 -24.11 1.07
CA ALA A 178 -19.92 -23.12 1.59
C ALA A 178 -19.79 -22.89 3.11
N LYS A 179 -19.37 -23.91 3.88
CA LYS A 179 -19.21 -23.80 5.32
C LYS A 179 -18.03 -22.90 5.68
N LYS A 180 -16.87 -23.13 5.05
CA LYS A 180 -15.68 -22.29 5.27
C LYS A 180 -15.85 -20.91 4.68
N ALA A 181 -16.48 -20.78 3.51
CA ALA A 181 -16.82 -19.49 2.92
C ALA A 181 -17.62 -18.62 3.89
N LYS A 182 -18.74 -19.15 4.40
CA LYS A 182 -19.58 -18.46 5.39
C LYS A 182 -18.79 -18.08 6.65
N SER A 183 -17.98 -18.98 7.18
CA SER A 183 -17.16 -18.71 8.37
C SER A 183 -16.14 -17.58 8.11
N SER A 184 -15.50 -17.55 6.95
CA SER A 184 -14.57 -16.49 6.56
C SER A 184 -15.26 -15.14 6.43
N PHE A 185 -16.41 -15.06 5.76
CA PHE A 185 -17.17 -13.80 5.69
C PHE A 185 -17.61 -13.31 7.08
N GLN A 186 -18.03 -14.20 7.99
CA GLN A 186 -18.35 -13.82 9.37
C GLN A 186 -17.13 -13.25 10.11
N LYS A 187 -15.94 -13.84 9.92
CA LYS A 187 -14.69 -13.30 10.49
C LYS A 187 -14.32 -11.94 9.89
N SER A 188 -14.54 -11.73 8.59
CA SER A 188 -14.32 -10.43 7.96
C SER A 188 -15.18 -9.35 8.60
N VAL A 189 -16.49 -9.61 8.75
CA VAL A 189 -17.45 -8.67 9.39
C VAL A 189 -17.06 -8.37 10.85
N ALA A 190 -16.60 -9.38 11.60
CA ALA A 190 -16.22 -9.22 13.00
C ALA A 190 -14.84 -8.56 13.21
N ALA A 191 -13.99 -8.49 12.17
CA ALA A 191 -12.63 -7.97 12.30
C ALA A 191 -12.64 -6.48 12.71
N GLN A 192 -11.81 -6.13 13.69
CA GLN A 192 -11.65 -4.76 14.13
C GLN A 192 -10.53 -4.08 13.35
N SER A 193 -10.86 -2.96 12.70
CA SER A 193 -9.90 -2.20 11.89
C SER A 193 -9.10 -1.23 12.77
N GLY A 194 -7.80 -1.12 12.51
CA GLY A 194 -6.95 -0.12 13.13
C GLY A 194 -7.34 1.31 12.72
N ARG A 195 -6.87 2.31 13.50
CA ARG A 195 -7.11 3.72 13.20
C ARG A 195 -6.58 4.04 11.79
N GLY A 196 -7.40 4.70 10.96
CA GLY A 196 -7.03 5.11 9.60
C GLY A 196 -7.28 4.06 8.51
N MET A 197 -7.57 2.79 8.86
CA MET A 197 -7.86 1.70 7.90
C MET A 197 -9.34 1.65 7.51
N ASN A 198 -9.90 2.80 7.08
CA ASN A 198 -11.32 2.89 6.75
C ASN A 198 -11.69 2.07 5.51
N ASP A 199 -10.74 1.82 4.61
CA ASP A 199 -10.90 1.01 3.40
C ASP A 199 -11.38 -0.41 3.72
N LEU A 200 -11.04 -0.94 4.90
CA LEU A 200 -11.46 -2.27 5.35
C LEU A 200 -12.99 -2.40 5.52
N ILE A 201 -13.70 -1.29 5.73
CA ILE A 201 -15.18 -1.24 5.77
C ILE A 201 -15.78 -1.78 4.46
N PHE A 202 -15.10 -1.59 3.33
CA PHE A 202 -15.57 -2.11 2.05
C PHE A 202 -15.64 -3.64 2.07
N PHE A 203 -14.58 -4.31 2.53
CA PHE A 203 -14.52 -5.77 2.59
C PHE A 203 -15.51 -6.36 3.61
N GLN A 204 -15.78 -5.64 4.71
CA GLN A 204 -16.84 -5.99 5.65
C GLN A 204 -18.22 -5.89 5.00
N GLY A 205 -18.49 -4.81 4.25
CA GLY A 205 -19.72 -4.63 3.48
C GLY A 205 -19.91 -5.73 2.43
N LYS A 206 -18.87 -6.04 1.64
CA LYS A 206 -18.91 -7.14 0.66
C LYS A 206 -19.16 -8.50 1.33
N SER A 207 -18.58 -8.74 2.51
CA SER A 207 -18.85 -9.95 3.28
C SER A 207 -20.30 -10.01 3.80
N LEU A 208 -20.90 -8.88 4.19
CA LEU A 208 -22.32 -8.81 4.57
C LEU A 208 -23.24 -9.15 3.39
N GLU A 209 -22.94 -8.67 2.18
CA GLU A 209 -23.68 -9.05 0.98
C GLU A 209 -23.65 -10.56 0.76
N LYS A 210 -22.48 -11.18 0.89
CA LYS A 210 -22.30 -12.65 0.79
C LYS A 210 -23.04 -13.42 1.88
N LEU A 211 -23.28 -12.79 3.03
CA LEU A 211 -24.07 -13.34 4.13
C LEU A 211 -25.58 -13.04 4.02
N GLY A 212 -26.00 -12.29 3.00
CA GLY A 212 -27.41 -11.93 2.75
C GLY A 212 -27.90 -10.68 3.47
N ASP A 213 -27.03 -9.94 4.17
CA ASP A 213 -27.39 -8.72 4.92
C ASP A 213 -27.10 -7.46 4.08
N SER A 214 -27.88 -7.31 3.00
CA SER A 214 -27.68 -6.23 2.02
C SER A 214 -27.96 -4.83 2.58
N GLU A 215 -28.84 -4.70 3.58
CA GLU A 215 -29.15 -3.40 4.18
C GLU A 215 -27.97 -2.85 4.98
N LYS A 216 -27.36 -3.68 5.84
CA LYS A 216 -26.16 -3.24 6.58
C LYS A 216 -24.98 -2.98 5.65
N ALA A 217 -24.81 -3.79 4.59
CA ALA A 217 -23.78 -3.55 3.58
C ALA A 217 -23.90 -2.16 2.96
N LYS A 218 -25.12 -1.77 2.53
CA LYS A 218 -25.39 -0.43 1.98
C LYS A 218 -25.03 0.69 2.95
N SER A 219 -25.38 0.54 4.24
CA SER A 219 -24.99 1.53 5.25
C SER A 219 -23.47 1.65 5.42
N MET A 220 -22.73 0.54 5.36
CA MET A 220 -21.27 0.55 5.39
C MET A 220 -20.68 1.29 4.19
N PHE A 221 -21.20 1.05 2.99
CA PHE A 221 -20.74 1.73 1.78
C PHE A 221 -21.07 3.23 1.78
N GLN A 222 -22.23 3.63 2.26
CA GLN A 222 -22.57 5.05 2.47
C GLN A 222 -21.62 5.71 3.47
N SER A 223 -21.21 5.00 4.52
CA SER A 223 -20.25 5.51 5.49
C SER A 223 -18.86 5.78 4.89
N LEU A 224 -18.45 4.99 3.89
CA LEU A 224 -17.20 5.22 3.15
C LEU A 224 -17.24 6.52 2.34
N ILE A 225 -18.34 6.76 1.64
CA ILE A 225 -18.57 8.02 0.90
C ILE A 225 -18.51 9.21 1.87
N ALA A 226 -19.24 9.13 2.99
CA ALA A 226 -19.24 10.19 4.00
C ALA A 226 -17.85 10.45 4.59
N LYS A 227 -17.07 9.40 4.86
CA LYS A 227 -15.69 9.51 5.36
C LYS A 227 -14.77 10.18 4.32
N GLY A 228 -14.85 9.76 3.04
CA GLY A 228 -14.08 10.36 1.96
C GLY A 228 -14.39 11.86 1.80
N ASN A 229 -15.67 12.23 1.78
CA ASN A 229 -16.10 13.63 1.75
C ASN A 229 -15.60 14.43 2.97
N GLY A 230 -15.83 13.90 4.17
CA GLY A 230 -15.43 14.56 5.42
C GLY A 230 -13.92 14.76 5.54
N MET A 231 -13.10 13.83 5.02
CA MET A 231 -11.64 14.00 4.94
C MET A 231 -11.25 15.22 4.09
N ARG A 232 -11.93 15.45 2.96
CA ARG A 232 -11.64 16.60 2.09
C ARG A 232 -12.16 17.91 2.65
N GLU A 233 -13.32 17.89 3.32
CA GLU A 233 -13.93 19.10 3.92
C GLU A 233 -13.19 19.59 5.17
N SER A 234 -12.69 18.67 6.00
CA SER A 234 -12.06 19.03 7.28
C SER A 234 -10.67 19.68 7.14
N GLY A 235 -10.06 19.61 5.95
CA GLY A 235 -8.65 19.95 5.76
C GLY A 235 -7.72 19.01 6.54
N ASN A 236 -6.44 18.97 6.17
CA ASN A 236 -5.46 18.12 6.86
C ASN A 236 -5.14 18.74 8.24
N GLY A 237 -5.86 18.33 9.29
CA GLY A 237 -5.65 18.77 10.69
C GLY A 237 -4.32 18.30 11.31
N ASN A 238 -3.29 18.04 10.51
CA ASN A 238 -1.96 17.67 10.98
C ASN A 238 -1.15 18.91 11.38
N THR A 239 -1.44 19.39 12.58
CA THR A 239 -0.64 20.39 13.29
C THR A 239 0.41 19.70 14.18
N LEU A 240 1.24 18.80 13.64
CA LEU A 240 2.36 18.22 14.41
C LEU A 240 3.63 18.00 13.54
N VAL A 241 4.56 18.95 13.70
CA VAL A 241 6.04 18.84 13.72
C VAL A 241 6.77 18.24 12.50
N ALA A 242 6.65 18.89 11.34
CA ALA A 242 7.73 19.29 10.43
C ALA A 242 7.07 19.95 9.22
N VAL A 243 7.21 21.28 9.09
CA VAL A 243 6.49 22.09 8.09
C VAL A 243 6.84 21.71 6.64
N GLU A 244 7.84 20.85 6.43
CA GLU A 244 8.39 20.51 5.11
C GLU A 244 7.94 19.14 4.55
N GLU A 245 7.44 18.19 5.36
CA GLU A 245 6.88 16.89 4.90
C GLU A 245 5.35 16.93 4.68
N ALA A 246 4.76 18.11 4.83
CA ALA A 246 3.32 18.30 4.85
C ALA A 246 2.65 18.10 3.47
N SER A 247 3.31 18.37 2.34
CA SER A 247 2.66 18.30 1.00
C SER A 247 2.49 16.87 0.47
N ALA A 248 3.49 16.00 0.63
CA ALA A 248 3.40 14.59 0.20
C ALA A 248 2.38 13.80 1.00
N THR A 249 2.40 14.02 2.31
CA THR A 249 1.40 13.52 3.25
C THR A 249 0.00 14.00 2.85
N ASN A 250 -0.12 15.22 2.30
CA ASN A 250 -1.39 15.77 1.84
C ASN A 250 -1.91 15.09 0.56
N ASN A 251 -1.06 14.80 -0.43
CA ASN A 251 -1.50 14.11 -1.66
C ASN A 251 -1.94 12.67 -1.37
N LYS A 252 -1.19 11.92 -0.55
CA LYS A 252 -1.61 10.57 -0.12
C LYS A 252 -2.95 10.61 0.64
N PHE A 253 -3.13 11.58 1.52
CA PHE A 253 -4.37 11.78 2.26
C PHE A 253 -5.57 12.10 1.34
N ILE A 254 -5.40 13.04 0.41
CA ILE A 254 -6.44 13.42 -0.55
C ILE A 254 -6.74 12.25 -1.50
N SER A 255 -5.73 11.56 -2.02
CA SER A 255 -5.90 10.36 -2.83
C SER A 255 -6.69 9.29 -2.09
N ASN A 256 -6.35 9.03 -0.81
CA ASN A 256 -7.09 8.09 0.02
C ASN A 256 -8.56 8.51 0.22
N SER A 257 -8.85 9.81 0.32
CA SER A 257 -10.23 10.29 0.45
C SER A 257 -11.09 9.96 -0.78
N TYR A 258 -10.55 10.16 -1.99
CA TYR A 258 -11.20 9.78 -3.25
C TYR A 258 -11.32 8.26 -3.37
N TYR A 259 -10.29 7.53 -2.94
CA TYR A 259 -10.33 6.07 -2.89
C TYR A 259 -11.45 5.53 -1.98
N LEU A 260 -11.65 6.09 -0.77
CA LEU A 260 -12.75 5.68 0.11
C LEU A 260 -14.12 5.94 -0.52
N GLU A 261 -14.31 7.10 -1.15
CA GLU A 261 -15.55 7.41 -1.85
C GLU A 261 -15.79 6.47 -3.03
N ALA A 262 -14.74 6.14 -3.78
CA ALA A 262 -14.82 5.15 -4.86
C ALA A 262 -15.25 3.77 -4.36
N LEU A 263 -14.69 3.30 -3.23
CA LEU A 263 -15.09 2.02 -2.63
C LEU A 263 -16.56 2.02 -2.21
N GLY A 264 -17.05 3.12 -1.62
CA GLY A 264 -18.46 3.25 -1.27
C GLY A 264 -19.36 3.23 -2.49
N ASN A 265 -19.02 3.97 -3.55
CA ASN A 265 -19.76 3.94 -4.81
C ASN A 265 -19.74 2.55 -5.47
N ALA A 266 -18.59 1.86 -5.47
CA ALA A 266 -18.48 0.49 -5.98
C ALA A 266 -19.42 -0.47 -5.23
N GLY A 267 -19.44 -0.39 -3.89
CA GLY A 267 -20.32 -1.23 -3.07
C GLY A 267 -21.81 -0.95 -3.29
N LEU A 268 -22.20 0.28 -3.62
CA LEU A 268 -23.58 0.63 -3.96
C LEU A 268 -23.98 0.28 -5.41
N GLY A 269 -23.04 -0.20 -6.24
CA GLY A 269 -23.26 -0.47 -7.66
C GLY A 269 -23.12 0.74 -8.57
N ASN A 270 -22.70 1.90 -8.05
CA ASN A 270 -22.47 3.14 -8.80
C ASN A 270 -21.13 3.08 -9.54
N THR A 271 -21.05 2.21 -10.55
CA THR A 271 -19.77 1.84 -11.20
C THR A 271 -19.08 3.01 -11.87
N ASP A 272 -19.81 3.86 -12.59
CA ASP A 272 -19.21 5.00 -13.31
C ASP A 272 -18.63 6.05 -12.36
N GLU A 273 -19.36 6.36 -11.28
CA GLU A 273 -18.87 7.29 -10.26
C GLU A 273 -17.67 6.71 -9.51
N SER A 274 -17.68 5.41 -9.19
CA SER A 274 -16.54 4.74 -8.59
C SER A 274 -15.28 4.87 -9.46
N LYS A 275 -15.37 4.59 -10.76
CA LYS A 275 -14.23 4.71 -11.70
C LYS A 275 -13.70 6.14 -11.78
N LYS A 276 -14.59 7.13 -11.81
CA LYS A 276 -14.21 8.55 -11.82
C LYS A 276 -13.45 8.94 -10.55
N GLU A 277 -13.91 8.51 -9.38
CA GLU A 277 -13.22 8.81 -8.11
C GLU A 277 -11.91 8.02 -7.96
N LEU A 278 -11.80 6.80 -8.49
CA LEU A 278 -10.52 6.07 -8.58
C LEU A 278 -9.52 6.80 -9.47
N GLN A 279 -9.96 7.32 -10.62
CA GLN A 279 -9.10 8.08 -11.51
C GLN A 279 -8.58 9.34 -10.81
N LYS A 280 -9.44 10.09 -10.13
CA LYS A 280 -9.01 11.26 -9.31
C LYS A 280 -8.02 10.87 -8.22
N ALA A 281 -8.23 9.74 -7.54
CA ALA A 281 -7.29 9.25 -6.53
C ALA A 281 -5.88 9.04 -7.13
N LEU A 282 -5.81 8.50 -8.35
CA LEU A 282 -4.56 8.27 -9.08
C LEU A 282 -3.97 9.54 -9.70
N ASP A 283 -4.80 10.49 -10.12
CA ASP A 283 -4.34 11.79 -10.61
C ASP A 283 -3.67 12.59 -9.48
N VAL A 284 -4.16 12.46 -8.24
CA VAL A 284 -3.57 13.10 -7.05
C VAL A 284 -2.33 12.34 -6.56
N TYR A 285 -2.38 11.00 -6.55
CA TYR A 285 -1.27 10.14 -6.16
C TYR A 285 -1.31 8.83 -6.94
N LYS A 286 -0.58 8.80 -8.04
CA LYS A 286 -0.51 7.68 -9.01
C LYS A 286 0.02 6.37 -8.43
N ASN A 287 0.75 6.44 -7.32
CA ASN A 287 1.30 5.26 -6.64
C ASN A 287 0.32 4.69 -5.60
N ASN A 288 -0.94 5.13 -5.58
CA ASN A 288 -1.97 4.50 -4.75
C ASN A 288 -2.23 3.06 -5.24
N LEU A 289 -1.59 2.10 -4.56
CA LEU A 289 -1.65 0.67 -4.89
C LEU A 289 -3.09 0.19 -5.04
N TRP A 290 -3.93 0.39 -4.02
CA TRP A 290 -5.28 -0.18 -4.03
C TRP A 290 -6.23 0.56 -4.97
N ALA A 291 -6.08 1.87 -5.19
CA ALA A 291 -6.84 2.56 -6.24
C ALA A 291 -6.52 1.99 -7.64
N LYS A 292 -5.23 1.72 -7.91
CA LYS A 292 -4.76 1.08 -9.16
C LYS A 292 -5.29 -0.34 -9.31
N ILE A 293 -5.36 -1.11 -8.23
CA ILE A 293 -5.94 -2.46 -8.25
C ILE A 293 -7.45 -2.43 -8.47
N MET A 294 -8.15 -1.46 -7.87
CA MET A 294 -9.61 -1.38 -7.95
C MET A 294 -10.10 -0.83 -9.29
N ILE A 295 -9.34 0.06 -9.95
CA ILE A 295 -9.75 0.63 -11.25
C ILE A 295 -9.58 -0.36 -12.42
N ALA A 296 -8.67 -1.33 -12.26
CA ALA A 296 -8.42 -2.37 -13.26
C ALA A 296 -9.42 -3.54 -13.20
N ASN A 297 -10.29 -3.60 -12.18
CA ASN A 297 -11.36 -4.59 -12.05
C ASN A 297 -12.68 -4.08 -12.62
#